data_AF-A0A816S2Y5-F1
#
_entry.id   AF-A0A816S2Y5-F1
#
_cell.length_a   1.000
_cell.length_b   1.000
_cell.length_c   1.000
_cell.angle_alpha   90.00
_cell.angle_beta   90.00
_cell.angle_gamma   90.00
#
_symmetry.space_group_name_H-M   'P 1'
#
loop_
_entity.id
_entity.type
_entity.pdbx_description
1 polymer ?
#
loop_
_entity_poly.entity_id
_entity_poly.type
_entity_poly.pdbx_seq_one_letter_code
_entity_poly.pdbx_strand_id
1 'polypeptide(L)'
;MNSNEKCVIKILKPVKKKKIRREIKILQNLCGGPNIVKLLDVVRDQHSKTPSLIFEYVNSTYFKVLLVVTLKLSCDMIHALDYCHSQGIMHRDVKPHNITIDHELRKLCLIDWGLAEFYHPGKEYNVRVISRYFKEHELLVYLQDYDYSLDMWSLGCTFAGMVSTFATFI
;
A
#
# COMPACT_ATOMS: atom_id res chain seq x y z
N MET A 1 -12.00 -23.43 8.23
CA MET A 1 -10.81 -24.02 7.59
C MET A 1 -9.64 -23.80 8.54
N ASN A 2 -9.22 -24.84 9.27
CA ASN A 2 -7.95 -24.80 10.03
C ASN A 2 -6.86 -25.33 9.09
N SER A 3 -6.38 -24.50 8.18
CA SER A 3 -5.06 -24.72 7.60
C SER A 3 -4.06 -24.16 8.63
N ASN A 4 -3.01 -24.91 8.96
CA ASN A 4 -1.90 -24.46 9.83
C ASN A 4 -1.01 -23.42 9.11
N GLU A 5 -1.61 -22.62 8.24
CA GLU A 5 -0.94 -21.64 7.38
C GLU A 5 -0.66 -20.37 8.18
N LYS A 6 0.55 -19.84 7.99
CA LYS A 6 0.95 -18.57 8.60
C LYS A 6 0.09 -17.44 8.02
N CYS A 7 -0.31 -16.49 8.86
CA CYS A 7 -1.02 -15.28 8.45
C CYS A 7 -0.47 -14.05 9.17
N VAL A 8 -0.81 -12.87 8.65
CA VAL A 8 -0.50 -11.58 9.29
C VAL A 8 -1.79 -10.98 9.83
N ILE A 9 -1.78 -10.58 11.11
CA ILE A 9 -2.92 -9.97 11.79
C ILE A 9 -2.64 -8.48 11.98
N LYS A 10 -3.38 -7.62 11.26
CA LYS A 10 -3.36 -6.17 11.44
C LYS A 10 -4.46 -5.77 12.41
N ILE A 11 -4.10 -5.53 13.66
CA ILE A 11 -5.03 -4.98 14.67
C ILE A 11 -5.25 -3.49 14.36
N LEU A 12 -6.49 -3.10 14.09
CA LEU A 12 -6.80 -1.72 13.73
C LEU A 12 -6.93 -0.84 14.98
N LYS A 13 -6.14 0.23 15.04
CA LYS A 13 -6.29 1.25 16.08
C LYS A 13 -7.68 1.90 16.01
N PRO A 14 -8.19 2.48 17.11
CA PRO A 14 -9.47 3.20 17.11
C PRO A 14 -9.48 4.34 16.07
N VAL A 15 -10.20 4.14 14.98
CA VAL A 15 -10.39 5.12 13.89
C VAL A 15 -11.85 5.15 13.46
N LYS A 16 -12.23 6.17 12.69
CA LYS A 16 -13.61 6.32 12.17
C LYS A 16 -14.03 5.06 11.40
N LYS A 17 -15.20 4.48 11.72
CA LYS A 17 -15.76 3.29 11.03
C LYS A 17 -15.77 3.39 9.51
N LYS A 18 -15.95 4.62 8.96
CA LYS A 18 -15.87 4.88 7.51
C LYS A 18 -14.51 4.52 6.92
N LYS A 19 -13.40 4.80 7.61
CA LYS A 19 -12.04 4.45 7.17
C LYS A 19 -11.86 2.93 7.11
N ILE A 20 -12.32 2.22 8.14
CA ILE A 20 -12.23 0.76 8.23
C ILE A 20 -13.02 0.10 7.10
N ARG A 21 -14.27 0.53 6.88
CA ARG A 21 -15.11 0.01 5.79
C ARG A 21 -14.50 0.26 4.41
N ARG A 22 -13.87 1.44 4.22
CA ARG A 22 -13.18 1.78 2.97
C ARG A 22 -12.00 0.85 2.72
N GLU A 23 -11.12 0.66 3.70
CA GLU A 23 -9.96 -0.25 3.57
C GLU A 23 -10.40 -1.67 3.25
N ILE A 24 -11.40 -2.20 3.97
CA ILE A 24 -11.96 -3.54 3.69
C ILE A 24 -12.51 -3.62 2.26
N LYS A 25 -13.30 -2.62 1.83
CA LYS A 25 -13.92 -2.64 0.50
C LYS A 25 -12.89 -2.55 -0.62
N ILE A 26 -11.85 -1.74 -0.45
CA ILE A 26 -10.72 -1.64 -1.37
C ILE A 26 -10.00 -2.99 -1.47
N LEU A 27 -9.64 -3.60 -0.34
CA LEU A 27 -8.97 -4.89 -0.31
C LEU A 27 -9.80 -6.02 -0.95
N GLN A 28 -11.12 -5.99 -0.75
CA GLN A 28 -12.04 -6.94 -1.39
C GLN A 28 -12.08 -6.74 -2.91
N ASN A 29 -12.11 -5.50 -3.40
CA ASN A 29 -12.11 -5.20 -4.83
C ASN A 29 -10.78 -5.57 -5.50
N LEU A 30 -9.65 -5.41 -4.80
CA LEU A 30 -8.32 -5.70 -5.33
C LEU A 30 -7.89 -7.17 -5.14
N CYS A 31 -8.69 -7.99 -4.46
CA CYS A 31 -8.37 -9.38 -4.18
C CYS A 31 -8.12 -10.16 -5.47
N GLY A 32 -7.01 -10.89 -5.53
CA GLY A 32 -6.58 -11.63 -6.73
C GLY A 32 -5.75 -10.81 -7.72
N GLY A 33 -5.55 -9.52 -7.46
CA GLY A 33 -4.68 -8.65 -8.26
C GLY A 33 -3.20 -9.03 -8.20
N PRO A 34 -2.43 -8.73 -9.26
CA PRO A 34 -0.99 -8.95 -9.28
C PRO A 34 -0.31 -8.11 -8.20
N ASN A 35 0.53 -8.74 -7.38
CA ASN A 35 1.37 -8.08 -6.38
C ASN A 35 0.58 -7.24 -5.36
N ILE A 36 -0.70 -7.55 -5.11
CA ILE A 36 -1.52 -6.94 -4.06
C ILE A 36 -1.69 -7.92 -2.91
N VAL A 37 -1.57 -7.45 -1.66
CA VAL A 37 -1.80 -8.31 -0.49
C VAL A 37 -3.22 -8.85 -0.44
N LYS A 38 -3.34 -10.15 -0.23
CA LYS A 38 -4.62 -10.84 -0.08
C LYS A 38 -5.18 -10.67 1.33
N LEU A 39 -6.35 -10.05 1.42
CA LEU A 39 -7.20 -10.09 2.62
C LEU A 39 -7.88 -11.47 2.69
N LEU A 40 -7.56 -12.23 3.73
CA LEU A 40 -8.11 -13.55 3.99
C LEU A 40 -9.41 -13.47 4.79
N ASP A 41 -9.46 -12.62 5.83
CA ASP A 41 -10.62 -12.51 6.71
C ASP A 41 -10.65 -11.16 7.45
N VAL A 42 -11.82 -10.82 8.00
CA VAL A 42 -12.04 -9.67 8.87
C VAL A 42 -12.67 -10.15 10.17
N VAL A 43 -11.87 -10.13 11.24
CA VAL A 43 -12.29 -10.61 12.55
C VAL A 43 -12.49 -9.45 13.52
N ARG A 44 -13.16 -9.72 14.64
CA ARG A 44 -13.29 -8.78 15.76
C ARG A 44 -13.02 -9.50 17.05
N ASP A 45 -12.22 -8.88 17.90
CA ASP A 45 -12.03 -9.37 19.26
C ASP A 45 -13.37 -9.37 20.01
N GLN A 46 -13.66 -10.45 20.73
CA GLN A 46 -14.96 -10.65 21.37
C GLN A 46 -15.18 -9.69 22.53
N HIS A 47 -14.12 -9.30 23.24
CA HIS A 47 -14.17 -8.43 24.41
C HIS A 47 -14.09 -6.95 24.03
N SER A 48 -12.99 -6.52 23.42
CA SER A 48 -12.73 -5.12 23.05
C SER A 48 -13.51 -4.65 21.82
N LYS A 49 -14.11 -5.57 21.04
CA LYS A 49 -14.74 -5.30 19.74
C LYS A 49 -13.80 -4.66 18.72
N THR A 50 -12.49 -4.71 18.95
CA THR A 50 -11.47 -4.17 18.06
C THR A 50 -11.45 -4.97 16.76
N PRO A 51 -11.63 -4.34 15.59
CA PRO A 51 -11.54 -5.04 14.32
C PRO A 51 -10.09 -5.31 13.93
N SER A 52 -9.86 -6.48 13.34
CA SER A 52 -8.56 -6.89 12.81
C SER A 52 -8.72 -7.44 11.40
N LEU A 53 -7.74 -7.16 10.55
CA LEU A 53 -7.66 -7.68 9.20
C LEU A 53 -6.65 -8.83 9.17
N ILE A 54 -7.04 -9.95 8.57
CA ILE A 54 -6.20 -11.14 8.42
C ILE A 54 -5.70 -11.19 6.98
N PHE A 55 -4.39 -11.22 6.80
CA PHE A 55 -3.74 -11.21 5.49
C PHE A 55 -2.91 -12.48 5.26
N GLU A 56 -2.64 -12.77 3.99
CA GLU A 56 -1.61 -13.75 3.65
C GLU A 56 -0.25 -13.38 4.27
N TYR A 57 0.51 -14.40 4.67
CA TYR A 57 1.87 -14.21 5.12
C TYR A 57 2.82 -14.14 3.92
N VAL A 58 3.65 -13.10 3.89
CA VAL A 58 4.74 -12.95 2.92
C VAL A 58 6.06 -13.11 3.67
N ASN A 59 6.94 -14.01 3.20
CA ASN A 59 8.22 -14.29 3.84
C ASN A 59 9.24 -13.18 3.54
N SER A 60 9.00 -11.99 4.10
CA SER A 60 9.90 -10.85 3.93
C SER A 60 11.05 -10.92 4.90
N THR A 61 12.27 -11.06 4.36
CA THR A 61 13.46 -10.68 5.11
C THR A 61 13.58 -9.15 5.11
N TYR A 62 14.11 -8.58 6.19
CA TYR A 62 14.11 -7.14 6.41
C TYR A 62 14.78 -6.35 5.26
N PHE A 63 14.18 -5.21 4.92
CA PHE A 63 14.49 -4.27 3.83
C PHE A 63 15.96 -3.77 3.74
N LYS A 64 16.84 -4.13 4.69
CA LYS A 64 18.25 -3.73 4.70
C LYS A 64 19.08 -4.32 3.54
N VAL A 65 18.52 -5.25 2.76
CA VAL A 65 19.21 -5.91 1.63
C VAL A 65 18.58 -5.55 0.27
N LEU A 66 17.87 -4.42 0.16
CA LEU A 66 17.39 -3.88 -1.11
C LEU A 66 18.34 -2.79 -1.64
N LEU A 67 19.61 -3.16 -1.81
CA LEU A 67 20.61 -2.27 -2.41
C LEU A 67 20.55 -2.21 -3.94
N VAL A 68 19.61 -2.94 -4.58
CA VAL A 68 19.44 -2.91 -6.04
C VAL A 68 17.95 -2.98 -6.40
N VAL A 69 17.40 -1.84 -6.83
CA VAL A 69 16.17 -1.85 -7.63
C VAL A 69 16.47 -2.64 -8.91
N THR A 70 15.80 -3.78 -9.08
CA THR A 70 15.92 -4.56 -10.32
C THR A 70 14.79 -4.19 -11.27
N LEU A 71 15.02 -4.35 -12.58
CA LEU A 71 13.97 -4.19 -13.60
C LEU A 71 12.70 -4.99 -13.24
N LYS A 72 12.87 -6.19 -12.66
CA LYS A 72 11.76 -7.03 -12.21
C LYS A 72 10.93 -6.36 -11.11
N LEU A 73 11.57 -5.83 -10.07
CA LEU A 73 10.87 -5.11 -8.99
C LEU A 73 10.16 -3.87 -9.50
N SER A 74 10.79 -3.14 -10.44
CA SER A 74 10.16 -1.99 -11.09
C SER A 74 8.90 -2.39 -11.85
N CYS A 75 8.97 -3.43 -12.69
CA CYS A 75 7.81 -3.94 -13.40
C CYS A 75 6.73 -4.46 -12.45
N ASP A 76 7.08 -5.15 -11.37
CA ASP A 76 6.12 -5.69 -10.42
C ASP A 76 5.36 -4.59 -9.67
N MET A 77 6.02 -3.49 -9.31
CA MET A 77 5.38 -2.30 -8.75
C MET A 77 4.45 -1.63 -9.77
N ILE A 78 4.88 -1.49 -11.03
CA ILE A 78 4.07 -0.89 -12.08
C ILE A 78 2.81 -1.73 -12.31
N HIS A 79 2.91 -3.06 -12.36
CA HIS A 79 1.74 -3.94 -12.49
C HIS A 79 0.77 -3.83 -11.30
N ALA A 80 1.28 -3.65 -10.08
CA ALA A 80 0.43 -3.46 -8.90
C ALA A 80 -0.38 -2.15 -8.99
N LEU A 81 0.30 -1.06 -9.39
CA LEU A 81 -0.30 0.26 -9.52
C LEU A 81 -1.27 0.34 -10.71
N ASP A 82 -0.84 -0.13 -11.87
CA ASP A 82 -1.71 -0.21 -13.06
C ASP A 82 -2.99 -1.00 -12.76
N TYR A 83 -2.87 -2.14 -12.08
CA TYR A 83 -4.03 -2.91 -11.65
C TYR A 83 -4.94 -2.11 -10.72
N CYS A 84 -4.44 -1.53 -9.63
CA CYS A 84 -5.32 -0.82 -8.69
C CYS A 84 -5.93 0.45 -9.30
N HIS A 85 -5.18 1.15 -10.15
CA HIS A 85 -5.65 2.31 -10.91
C HIS A 85 -6.77 1.91 -11.89
N SER A 86 -6.62 0.78 -12.60
CA SER A 86 -7.67 0.22 -13.46
C SER A 86 -8.96 -0.15 -12.70
N GLN A 87 -8.85 -0.44 -11.39
CA GLN A 87 -9.98 -0.69 -10.50
C GLN A 87 -10.53 0.59 -9.85
N GLY A 88 -10.08 1.76 -10.29
CA GLY A 88 -10.56 3.05 -9.79
C GLY A 88 -10.01 3.43 -8.41
N ILE A 89 -8.88 2.87 -7.99
CA ILE A 89 -8.35 3.02 -6.62
C ILE A 89 -6.95 3.64 -6.66
N MET A 90 -6.74 4.68 -5.87
CA MET A 90 -5.42 5.26 -5.58
C MET A 90 -4.87 4.68 -4.28
N HIS A 91 -3.60 4.30 -4.22
CA HIS A 91 -2.96 3.77 -3.01
C HIS A 91 -2.69 4.88 -1.97
N ARG A 92 -2.13 6.02 -2.41
CA ARG A 92 -1.86 7.24 -1.63
C ARG A 92 -0.90 7.10 -0.44
N ASP A 93 -0.11 6.03 -0.42
CA ASP A 93 0.96 5.82 0.57
C ASP A 93 2.06 4.90 0.03
N VAL A 94 2.41 5.03 -1.25
CA VAL A 94 3.50 4.25 -1.84
C VAL A 94 4.82 4.72 -1.24
N LYS A 95 5.55 3.80 -0.60
CA LYS A 95 6.85 4.04 0.03
C LYS A 95 7.54 2.70 0.31
N PRO A 96 8.87 2.68 0.55
CA PRO A 96 9.61 1.45 0.86
C PRO A 96 8.96 0.55 1.93
N HIS A 97 8.44 1.15 3.01
CA HIS A 97 7.84 0.43 4.14
C HIS A 97 6.56 -0.34 3.78
N ASN A 98 5.87 0.06 2.71
CA ASN A 98 4.64 -0.57 2.24
C ASN A 98 4.90 -1.54 1.08
N ILE A 99 6.16 -1.85 0.80
CA ILE A 99 6.58 -2.80 -0.22
C ILE A 99 7.23 -3.99 0.50
N THR A 100 6.60 -5.15 0.39
CA THR A 100 7.08 -6.39 0.98
C THR A 100 7.62 -7.29 -0.12
N ILE A 101 8.76 -7.95 0.09
CA ILE A 101 9.39 -8.79 -0.92
C ILE A 101 9.70 -10.16 -0.31
N ASP A 102 9.14 -11.20 -0.92
CA ASP A 102 9.57 -12.56 -0.69
C ASP A 102 10.82 -12.83 -1.54
N HIS A 103 11.98 -12.95 -0.88
CA HIS A 103 13.26 -13.12 -1.56
C HIS A 103 13.43 -14.53 -2.15
N GLU A 104 12.81 -15.54 -1.56
CA GLU A 104 12.87 -16.92 -2.04
C GLU A 104 12.03 -17.07 -3.31
N LEU A 105 10.81 -16.51 -3.30
CA LEU A 105 9.90 -16.52 -4.44
C LEU A 105 10.15 -15.39 -5.45
N ARG A 106 11.04 -14.45 -5.11
CA ARG A 106 11.28 -13.20 -5.86
C ARG A 106 9.99 -12.46 -6.20
N LYS A 107 9.05 -12.43 -5.25
CA LYS A 107 7.71 -11.88 -5.43
C LYS A 107 7.54 -10.62 -4.59
N LEU A 108 7.09 -9.54 -5.22
CA LEU A 108 6.74 -8.29 -4.56
C LEU A 108 5.26 -8.28 -4.16
N CYS A 109 4.96 -7.62 -3.05
CA CYS A 109 3.61 -7.40 -2.57
C CYS A 109 3.45 -5.97 -2.02
N LEU A 110 2.50 -5.22 -2.58
CA LEU A 110 2.08 -3.90 -2.11
C LEU A 110 1.07 -4.07 -0.96
N ILE A 111 1.40 -3.48 0.19
CA ILE A 111 0.65 -3.62 1.43
C ILE A 111 0.13 -2.27 1.96
N ASP A 112 -0.69 -2.32 3.01
CA ASP A 112 -1.24 -1.17 3.73
C ASP A 112 -2.12 -0.19 2.92
N TRP A 113 -3.33 -0.63 2.64
CA TRP A 113 -4.36 0.13 1.91
C TRP A 113 -5.19 1.08 2.81
N GLY A 114 -4.74 1.37 4.02
CA GLY A 114 -5.49 2.19 4.99
C GLY A 114 -5.71 3.65 4.56
N LEU A 115 -4.78 4.19 3.76
CA LEU A 115 -4.88 5.52 3.16
C LEU A 115 -5.45 5.52 1.75
N ALA A 116 -5.65 4.36 1.13
CA ALA A 116 -6.19 4.26 -0.22
C ALA A 116 -7.60 4.85 -0.35
N GLU A 117 -8.01 5.18 -1.57
CA GLU A 117 -9.30 5.80 -1.86
C GLU A 117 -9.79 5.54 -3.28
N PHE A 118 -11.10 5.53 -3.44
CA PHE A 118 -11.73 5.50 -4.77
C PHE A 118 -11.61 6.87 -5.46
N TYR A 119 -11.06 6.85 -6.67
CA TYR A 119 -10.99 8.01 -7.53
C TYR A 119 -12.35 8.30 -8.18
N HIS A 120 -12.79 9.55 -8.13
CA HIS A 120 -13.98 10.07 -8.78
C HIS A 120 -13.61 11.42 -9.42
N PRO A 121 -13.88 11.63 -10.71
CA PRO A 121 -13.58 12.89 -11.38
C PRO A 121 -14.19 14.10 -10.68
N GLY A 122 -13.43 15.19 -10.54
CA GLY A 122 -13.88 16.46 -9.94
C GLY A 122 -14.10 16.42 -8.43
N LYS A 123 -13.75 15.33 -7.74
CA LYS A 123 -13.84 15.24 -6.29
C LYS A 123 -12.56 15.77 -5.65
N GLU A 124 -12.74 16.62 -4.65
CA GLU A 124 -11.64 17.05 -3.78
C GLU A 124 -11.29 15.98 -2.74
N TYR A 125 -10.00 15.75 -2.55
CA TYR A 125 -9.41 14.79 -1.65
C TYR A 125 -8.55 15.47 -0.58
N ASN A 126 -8.50 14.85 0.59
CA ASN A 126 -7.70 15.38 1.69
C ASN A 126 -6.20 15.29 1.41
N VAL A 127 -5.53 16.43 1.32
CA VAL A 127 -4.08 16.57 1.05
C VAL A 127 -3.16 16.15 2.21
N ARG A 128 -3.72 15.88 3.40
CA ARG A 128 -2.99 15.31 4.55
C ARG A 128 -2.87 13.79 4.45
N VAL A 129 -2.56 13.31 3.25
CA VAL A 129 -2.13 11.93 2.97
C VAL A 129 -0.64 11.93 2.60
N ILE A 130 -0.04 10.74 2.54
CA ILE A 130 1.39 10.52 2.23
C ILE A 130 2.36 11.00 3.33
N SER A 131 3.39 10.19 3.62
CA SER A 131 4.50 10.55 4.50
C SER A 131 5.25 11.79 3.97
N ARG A 132 5.64 12.72 4.85
CA ARG A 132 6.13 14.08 4.49
C ARG A 132 7.14 14.14 3.34
N TYR A 133 8.06 13.18 3.26
CA TYR A 133 9.15 13.11 2.28
C TYR A 133 8.74 12.64 0.88
N PHE A 134 7.55 12.05 0.74
CA PHE A 134 7.02 11.50 -0.51
C PHE A 134 5.90 12.39 -1.10
N LYS A 135 5.64 13.55 -0.50
CA LYS A 135 4.57 14.42 -0.94
C LYS A 135 4.92 15.06 -2.28
N GLU A 136 4.02 14.86 -3.24
CA GLU A 136 4.05 15.55 -4.53
C GLU A 136 3.88 17.06 -4.38
N HIS A 137 4.43 17.80 -5.35
CA HIS A 137 4.34 19.25 -5.44
C HIS A 137 2.89 19.76 -5.32
N GLU A 138 1.92 19.11 -5.97
CA GLU A 138 0.49 19.47 -5.90
C GLU A 138 -0.08 19.46 -4.47
N LEU A 139 0.31 18.47 -3.65
CA LEU A 139 -0.06 18.41 -2.23
C LEU A 139 0.65 19.47 -1.38
N LEU A 140 1.81 19.96 -1.83
CA LEU A 140 2.54 21.06 -1.19
C LEU A 140 1.90 22.43 -1.52
N VAL A 141 1.22 22.55 -2.67
CA VAL A 141 0.44 23.75 -3.06
C VAL A 141 -1.07 23.65 -2.79
N TYR A 142 -1.54 22.63 -2.07
CA TYR A 142 -2.95 22.42 -1.68
C TYR A 142 -3.94 22.14 -2.84
N LEU A 143 -3.47 21.64 -3.98
CA LEU A 143 -4.36 21.09 -5.01
C LEU A 143 -5.02 19.80 -4.47
N GLN A 144 -6.36 19.79 -4.45
CA GLN A 144 -7.15 18.73 -3.81
C GLN A 144 -7.77 17.77 -4.83
N ASP A 145 -7.75 18.11 -6.11
CA ASP A 145 -8.30 17.38 -7.25
C ASP A 145 -7.31 16.41 -7.90
N TYR A 146 -6.31 15.97 -7.13
CA TYR A 146 -5.29 15.02 -7.57
C TYR A 146 -5.87 13.62 -7.91
N ASP A 147 -5.12 12.86 -8.68
CA ASP A 147 -5.51 11.56 -9.21
C ASP A 147 -4.46 10.47 -8.97
N TYR A 148 -4.48 9.42 -9.80
CA TYR A 148 -3.58 8.28 -9.76
C TYR A 148 -2.09 8.66 -9.92
N SER A 149 -1.80 9.80 -10.56
CA SER A 149 -0.44 10.32 -10.78
C SER A 149 0.34 10.50 -9.47
N LEU A 150 -0.37 10.72 -8.36
CA LEU A 150 0.19 10.80 -7.02
C LEU A 150 0.99 9.55 -6.60
N ASP A 151 0.50 8.36 -6.98
CA ASP A 151 1.21 7.11 -6.70
C ASP A 151 2.46 6.99 -7.57
N MET A 152 2.44 7.53 -8.79
CA MET A 152 3.57 7.51 -9.72
C MET A 152 4.69 8.45 -9.25
N TRP A 153 4.34 9.62 -8.71
CA TRP A 153 5.30 10.50 -8.02
C TRP A 153 5.97 9.77 -6.86
N SER A 154 5.16 9.16 -6.00
CA SER A 154 5.63 8.44 -4.81
C SER A 154 6.52 7.24 -5.18
N LEU A 155 6.22 6.55 -6.29
CA LEU A 155 7.06 5.49 -6.86
C LEU A 155 8.42 6.04 -7.32
N GLY A 156 8.44 7.17 -8.01
CA GLY A 156 9.66 7.85 -8.43
C GLY A 156 10.58 8.19 -7.26
N CYS A 157 10.03 8.78 -6.20
CA CYS A 157 10.77 9.06 -4.95
C CYS A 157 11.30 7.76 -4.30
N THR A 158 10.48 6.71 -4.27
CA THR A 158 10.86 5.40 -3.73
C THR A 158 12.06 4.82 -4.49
N PHE A 159 12.02 4.82 -5.82
CA PHE A 159 13.13 4.31 -6.62
C PHE A 159 14.38 5.19 -6.53
N ALA A 160 14.22 6.52 -6.54
CA ALA A 160 15.34 7.44 -6.39
C ALA A 160 16.08 7.22 -5.06
N GLY A 161 15.35 7.04 -3.95
CA GLY A 161 15.93 6.76 -2.64
C GLY A 161 16.56 5.37 -2.51
N MET A 162 16.10 4.39 -3.28
CA MET A 162 16.68 3.04 -3.29
C MET A 162 17.92 2.93 -4.20
N VAL A 163 18.01 3.73 -5.27
CA VAL A 163 19.16 3.77 -6.19
C VAL A 163 20.28 4.67 -5.64
N SER A 164 19.94 5.74 -4.94
CA SER A 164 20.92 6.60 -4.29
C SER A 164 21.46 5.90 -3.05
N THR A 165 22.72 5.47 -3.05
CA THR A 165 23.42 4.95 -1.85
C THR A 165 23.55 5.97 -0.71
N PHE A 166 23.09 7.20 -0.93
CA PHE A 166 22.98 8.25 0.06
C PHE A 166 21.56 8.33 0.61
N ALA A 167 21.42 8.07 1.90
CA ALA A 167 20.24 8.28 2.72
C ALA A 167 19.88 9.78 2.84
N THR A 168 19.59 10.46 1.72
CA THR A 168 19.37 11.92 1.68
C THR A 168 17.96 12.30 1.24
N PHE A 169 17.05 11.33 1.07
CA PHE A 169 15.61 11.59 0.86
C PHE A 169 14.73 10.95 1.95
N ILE A 170 15.25 10.87 3.18
CA ILE A 170 14.49 10.42 4.37
C ILE A 170 14.16 11.60 5.27
#